data_AF-A0A538NSD4-F1
#
_entry.id   AF-A0A538NSD4-F1
#
_cell.length_a   1.000
_cell.length_b   1.000
_cell.length_c   1.000
_cell.angle_alpha   90.00
_cell.angle_beta   90.00
_cell.angle_gamma   90.00
#
_symmetry.space_group_name_H-M   'P 1'
#
loop_
_entity.id
_entity.type
_entity.pdbx_description
1 polymer ?
#
loop_
_entity_poly.entity_id
_entity_poly.type
_entity_poly.pdbx_seq_one_letter_code
_entity_poly.pdbx_strand_id
1 'polypeptide(L)'
;MKSSTARRRSNTAKISSPAWALKQFGNSWPRSTLLVQGFQNSHARPEWMILDVLPVIPPDLRPLVPLEGGRFATSDLNDLYRRVINRNNRLKNLLLLKTPDVIIRNEKRMLQEAVDALFDNGRHGRAVTGAGNRPLKSLSDMLKGKGGRFRQNLLGKRVDYSGRSVIVIGPELKLHQCGLPKKMALVLFEPFIIRRQKRMLQEAVDALFDNGRHGRAVTGAGNRPLKSLSDMLKGKGGRFRQNLLGKRVDYSGRSVIVIGPELKLHQCGLPKKMALVLFEPFIIRRLKDLGYVHTVRSAKKMIERQTPEVWDILDEVTKGHPVLLNRAPTLHRLSIQAFEPQLIEGEAIRIHPLVCTAYNADFDGDQMAVHVPLSVEAQMEARMLMLAPNNIFSPSSGKPITTPSQDITLGCYYLTQNPRGQGKDGQRLPLFVDAAEVEFAMAEGSVRTHDRIRIKNPDFGRQTIYGNAEDKTIETTAGRVVFNEIWPKQLGFFNKAAGKKQLSDIIWRCYQIAGPAETVATLDKLKELGFTEATKAGISIGISDMIIPKEKQTELENAYKQKRQVEQQYRKGIITDGERYNKIIDIWTHAGDE
;
A
#
# COMPACT_ATOMS: atom_id res chain seq x y z
N MET A 1 69.78 53.27 47.55
CA MET A 1 69.39 51.91 48.01
C MET A 1 68.23 51.40 47.15
N LYS A 2 68.27 50.12 46.76
CA LYS A 2 67.43 49.46 45.74
C LYS A 2 65.98 49.13 46.19
N SER A 3 65.16 48.79 45.18
CA SER A 3 63.90 47.97 45.17
C SER A 3 62.57 48.75 45.20
N SER A 4 61.92 48.96 44.05
CA SER A 4 60.93 48.12 43.32
C SER A 4 59.58 47.99 44.04
N THR A 5 58.48 48.59 43.55
CA THR A 5 57.57 47.88 42.62
C THR A 5 56.61 48.85 41.91
N ALA A 6 56.40 48.59 40.62
CA ALA A 6 55.63 49.39 39.69
C ALA A 6 54.12 49.12 39.78
N ARG A 7 53.31 50.18 39.91
CA ARG A 7 51.91 50.21 39.46
C ARG A 7 51.89 50.89 38.09
N ARG A 8 51.64 50.13 37.02
CA ARG A 8 51.25 50.68 35.71
C ARG A 8 49.85 50.19 35.36
N ARG A 9 49.00 51.17 35.09
CA ARG A 9 47.63 51.10 34.57
C ARG A 9 47.57 50.13 33.39
N SER A 10 46.64 49.17 33.41
CA SER A 10 46.29 48.36 32.24
C SER A 10 45.10 48.99 31.52
N ASN A 11 45.29 49.12 30.20
CA ASN A 11 44.34 49.69 29.25
C ASN A 11 42.99 48.99 29.25
N THR A 12 41.93 49.79 29.30
CA THR A 12 40.59 49.44 28.86
C THR A 12 40.57 49.20 27.35
N ALA A 13 40.64 47.93 26.93
CA ALA A 13 40.20 47.51 25.61
C ALA A 13 38.75 47.06 25.69
N LYS A 14 37.84 47.89 25.18
CA LYS A 14 36.46 47.50 24.86
C LYS A 14 36.52 46.33 23.88
N ILE A 15 36.12 45.14 24.31
CA ILE A 15 35.90 44.00 23.40
C ILE A 15 34.59 44.26 22.67
N SER A 16 34.70 44.87 21.51
CA SER A 16 33.63 45.04 20.54
C SER A 16 33.49 43.77 19.68
N SER A 17 32.25 43.33 19.53
CA SER A 17 31.73 42.36 18.55
C SER A 17 32.05 40.86 18.76
N PRO A 18 31.03 39.97 18.71
CA PRO A 18 31.19 38.51 18.69
C PRO A 18 31.63 37.97 17.31
N ALA A 19 32.18 38.82 16.43
CA ALA A 19 32.57 38.43 15.07
C ALA A 19 33.90 37.65 15.02
N TRP A 20 34.82 37.89 15.96
CA TRP A 20 36.10 37.18 16.04
C TRP A 20 35.93 35.72 16.50
N ALA A 21 35.00 35.43 17.42
CA ALA A 21 34.71 34.08 17.89
C ALA A 21 34.02 33.21 16.83
N LEU A 22 33.24 33.82 15.92
CA LEU A 22 32.54 33.13 14.82
C LEU A 22 33.48 32.55 13.76
N LYS A 23 34.71 33.06 13.64
CA LYS A 23 35.68 32.63 12.62
C LYS A 23 36.53 31.43 13.03
N GLN A 24 36.66 31.13 14.34
CA GLN A 24 37.40 29.97 14.84
C GLN A 24 36.55 28.69 14.95
N PHE A 25 35.24 28.80 15.10
CA PHE A 25 34.32 27.66 15.15
C PHE A 25 33.54 27.57 13.83
N GLY A 26 34.19 27.07 12.78
CA GLY A 26 33.54 26.83 11.49
C GLY A 26 32.26 26.01 11.67
N ASN A 27 31.12 26.57 11.25
CA ASN A 27 29.80 25.94 11.02
C ASN A 27 29.30 24.84 11.98
N SER A 28 29.78 24.80 13.23
CA SER A 28 29.27 23.89 14.25
C SER A 28 28.96 24.72 15.49
N TRP A 29 27.72 25.21 15.57
CA TRP A 29 27.17 25.61 16.85
C TRP A 29 27.21 24.39 17.79
N PRO A 30 27.79 24.51 18.99
CA PRO A 30 27.72 23.43 19.97
C PRO A 30 26.26 23.05 20.20
N ARG A 31 25.94 21.74 20.20
CA ARG A 31 24.57 21.25 20.45
C ARG A 31 23.96 21.82 21.73
N SER A 32 24.78 22.17 22.72
CA SER A 32 24.36 22.85 23.95
C SER A 32 23.73 24.22 23.68
N THR A 33 24.27 25.01 22.75
CA THR A 33 23.73 26.32 22.41
C THR A 33 22.40 26.20 21.66
N LEU A 34 22.27 25.20 20.78
CA LEU A 34 20.99 24.85 20.13
C LEU A 34 19.92 24.41 21.13
N LEU A 35 20.32 23.72 22.20
CA LEU A 35 19.41 23.23 23.24
C LEU A 35 18.94 24.38 24.15
N VAL A 36 19.84 25.28 24.53
CA VAL A 36 19.52 26.51 25.26
C VAL A 36 18.63 27.42 24.41
N GLN A 37 18.95 27.59 23.13
CA GLN A 37 18.14 28.37 22.20
C GLN A 37 16.78 27.70 21.93
N GLY A 38 16.72 26.36 21.93
CA GLY A 38 15.48 25.60 21.88
C GLY A 38 14.56 25.86 23.08
N PHE A 39 15.10 25.89 24.30
CA PHE A 39 14.35 26.29 25.50
C PHE A 39 13.91 27.76 25.45
N GLN A 40 14.79 28.66 24.99
CA GLN A 40 14.46 30.08 24.84
C GLN A 40 13.33 30.31 23.83
N ASN A 41 13.37 29.63 22.68
CA ASN A 41 12.38 29.77 21.61
C ASN A 41 11.04 29.09 21.92
N SER A 42 11.07 27.95 22.63
CA SER A 42 9.85 27.22 23.00
C SER A 42 9.16 27.79 24.24
N HIS A 43 9.77 28.76 24.92
CA HIS A 43 9.40 29.24 26.25
C HIS A 43 9.27 28.12 27.31
N ALA A 44 9.78 26.92 27.01
CA ALA A 44 9.76 25.81 27.92
C ALA A 44 10.80 26.05 29.01
N ARG A 45 10.39 25.91 30.26
CA ARG A 45 11.28 26.13 31.40
C ARG A 45 11.96 24.81 31.77
N PRO A 46 13.29 24.79 32.01
CA PRO A 46 14.00 23.59 32.44
C PRO A 46 13.43 22.98 33.74
N GLU A 47 12.81 23.78 34.59
CA GLU A 47 12.13 23.35 35.81
C GLU A 47 10.99 22.34 35.55
N TRP A 48 10.38 22.35 34.36
CA TRP A 48 9.33 21.37 34.00
C TRP A 48 9.82 19.93 33.88
N MET A 49 11.15 19.71 33.86
CA MET A 49 11.72 18.36 33.97
C MET A 49 11.56 17.78 35.38
N ILE A 50 11.28 18.63 36.37
CA ILE A 50 10.97 18.25 37.75
C ILE A 50 9.44 18.27 37.89
N LEU A 51 8.84 17.10 38.10
CA LEU A 51 7.39 16.94 38.13
C LEU A 51 6.82 17.27 39.52
N ASP A 52 6.13 18.40 39.65
CA ASP A 52 5.35 18.73 40.85
C ASP A 52 3.96 18.06 40.83
N VAL A 53 3.42 17.84 39.62
CA VAL A 53 2.10 17.23 39.40
C VAL A 53 2.23 16.08 38.40
N LEU A 54 1.69 14.92 38.78
CA LEU A 54 1.68 13.72 37.95
C LEU A 54 0.28 13.49 37.36
N PRO A 55 0.09 13.59 36.03
CA PRO A 55 -1.19 13.34 35.41
C PRO A 55 -1.59 11.86 35.49
N VAL A 56 -2.88 11.61 35.73
CA VAL A 56 -3.48 10.27 35.73
C VAL A 56 -4.16 10.02 34.38
N ILE A 57 -3.85 8.89 33.76
CA ILE A 57 -4.44 8.51 32.48
C ILE A 57 -5.96 8.25 32.65
N PRO A 58 -6.81 8.62 31.66
CA PRO A 58 -8.24 8.33 31.69
C PRO A 58 -8.56 6.84 31.95
N PRO A 59 -9.61 6.53 32.73
CA PRO A 59 -10.01 5.14 33.06
C PRO A 59 -10.16 4.20 31.86
N ASP A 60 -10.63 4.70 30.71
CA ASP A 60 -10.84 3.91 29.49
C ASP A 60 -9.54 3.30 28.92
N LEU A 61 -8.41 3.96 29.18
CA LEU A 61 -7.08 3.47 28.79
C LEU A 61 -6.46 2.55 29.86
N ARG A 62 -7.12 2.40 31.02
CA ARG A 62 -6.76 1.52 32.15
C ARG A 62 -7.99 0.76 32.69
N PRO A 63 -8.69 0.01 31.84
CA PRO A 63 -10.03 -0.49 32.16
C PRO A 63 -10.03 -1.49 33.32
N LEU A 64 -11.19 -1.57 33.97
CA LEU A 64 -11.56 -2.58 34.95
C LEU A 64 -12.72 -3.35 34.34
N VAL A 65 -12.43 -4.52 33.77
CA VAL A 65 -13.41 -5.28 32.97
C VAL A 65 -13.98 -6.39 33.85
N PRO A 66 -15.30 -6.45 34.07
CA PRO A 66 -15.92 -7.58 34.74
C PRO A 66 -15.80 -8.83 33.84
N LEU A 67 -15.45 -9.96 34.45
CA LEU A 67 -15.43 -11.27 33.82
C LEU A 67 -16.62 -12.09 34.33
N GLU A 68 -17.01 -13.12 33.58
CA GLU A 68 -18.02 -14.08 34.03
C GLU A 68 -17.58 -14.73 35.36
N GLY A 69 -18.52 -14.85 36.30
CA GLY A 69 -18.26 -15.38 37.65
C GLY A 69 -17.86 -14.35 38.72
N GLY A 70 -18.19 -13.06 38.54
CA GLY A 70 -18.05 -12.03 39.60
C GLY A 70 -16.61 -11.56 39.86
N ARG A 71 -15.67 -11.92 38.98
CA ARG A 71 -14.27 -11.49 39.05
C ARG A 71 -14.06 -10.24 38.22
N PHE A 72 -13.10 -9.40 38.60
CA PHE A 72 -12.72 -8.22 37.85
C PHE A 72 -11.29 -8.35 37.31
N ALA A 73 -11.12 -8.05 36.03
CA ALA A 73 -9.81 -7.90 35.39
C ALA A 73 -9.40 -6.43 35.44
N THR A 74 -8.45 -6.10 36.31
CA THR A 74 -7.92 -4.75 36.47
C THR A 74 -6.63 -4.55 35.69
N SER A 75 -6.45 -3.39 35.05
CA SER A 75 -5.14 -3.00 34.51
C SER A 75 -4.10 -2.83 35.63
N ASP A 76 -2.89 -3.39 35.45
CA ASP A 76 -1.77 -3.30 36.40
C ASP A 76 -1.38 -1.83 36.73
N LEU A 77 -1.68 -0.88 35.82
CA LEU A 77 -1.47 0.56 36.05
C LEU A 77 -2.29 1.09 37.23
N ASN A 78 -3.50 0.57 37.44
CA ASN A 78 -4.37 1.00 38.53
C ASN A 78 -3.71 0.74 39.90
N ASP A 79 -2.98 -0.36 40.03
CA ASP A 79 -2.25 -0.69 41.26
C ASP A 79 -1.01 0.18 41.49
N LEU A 80 -0.33 0.57 40.41
CA LEU A 80 0.82 1.48 40.47
C LEU A 80 0.38 2.91 40.82
N TYR A 81 -0.68 3.41 40.19
CA TYR A 81 -1.29 4.69 40.56
C TYR A 81 -1.73 4.71 42.02
N ARG A 82 -2.40 3.64 42.48
CA ARG A 82 -2.82 3.50 43.88
C ARG A 82 -1.65 3.60 44.86
N ARG A 83 -0.48 3.05 44.52
CA ARG A 83 0.72 3.14 45.39
C ARG A 83 1.30 4.55 45.44
N VAL A 84 1.40 5.24 44.30
CA VAL A 84 1.85 6.63 44.26
C VAL A 84 0.94 7.51 45.12
N ILE A 85 -0.39 7.34 44.99
CA ILE A 85 -1.39 8.08 45.77
C ILE A 85 -1.22 7.81 47.28
N ASN A 86 -1.11 6.54 47.68
CA ASN A 86 -0.98 6.18 49.09
C ASN A 86 0.32 6.69 49.72
N ARG A 87 1.44 6.66 48.98
CA ARG A 87 2.74 7.19 49.43
C ARG A 87 2.74 8.70 49.52
N ASN A 88 2.12 9.38 48.56
CA ASN A 88 1.98 10.83 48.59
C ASN A 88 1.15 11.29 49.80
N ASN A 89 0.02 10.63 50.07
CA ASN A 89 -0.82 10.91 51.23
C ASN A 89 -0.10 10.64 52.55
N ARG A 90 0.69 9.56 52.62
CA ARG A 90 1.49 9.23 53.80
C ARG A 90 2.59 10.27 54.07
N LEU A 91 3.32 10.69 53.04
CA LEU A 91 4.33 11.75 53.15
C LEU A 91 3.70 13.06 53.63
N LYS A 92 2.53 13.43 53.07
CA LYS A 92 1.77 14.60 53.50
C LYS A 92 1.42 14.55 54.99
N ASN A 93 0.96 13.40 55.49
CA ASN A 93 0.63 13.22 56.91
C ASN A 93 1.87 13.27 57.83
N LEU A 94 3.01 12.71 57.41
CA LEU A 94 4.26 12.75 58.18
C LEU A 94 4.86 14.16 58.28
N LEU A 95 4.70 14.98 57.24
CA LEU A 95 5.10 16.39 57.25
C LEU A 95 4.24 17.20 58.24
N LEU A 96 2.94 16.89 58.35
CA LEU A 96 2.04 17.54 59.31
C LEU A 96 2.38 17.19 60.76
N LEU A 97 2.81 15.96 61.03
CA LEU A 97 3.18 15.47 62.36
C LEU A 97 4.60 15.86 62.81
N LYS A 98 5.31 16.73 62.07
CA LYS A 98 6.70 17.17 62.34
C LYS A 98 7.66 16.03 62.69
N THR A 99 7.53 14.93 61.96
CA THR A 99 8.33 13.72 62.16
C THR A 99 9.81 14.00 61.83
N PRO A 100 10.79 13.34 62.49
CA PRO A 100 12.22 13.56 62.20
C PRO A 100 12.59 13.43 60.72
N ASP A 101 13.54 14.28 60.28
CA ASP A 101 13.96 14.41 58.87
C ASP A 101 14.41 13.08 58.24
N VAL A 102 14.95 12.16 59.03
CA VAL A 102 15.38 10.84 58.55
C VAL A 102 14.20 10.05 57.99
N ILE A 103 13.04 10.11 58.64
CA ILE A 103 11.82 9.39 58.23
C ILE A 103 11.20 10.08 57.01
N ILE A 104 11.21 11.42 56.98
CA ILE A 104 10.73 12.20 55.83
C ILE A 104 11.58 11.94 54.58
N ARG A 105 12.91 11.94 54.71
CA ARG A 105 13.82 11.63 53.59
C ARG A 105 13.59 10.22 53.06
N ASN A 106 13.33 9.26 53.94
CA ASN A 106 13.01 7.90 53.53
C ASN A 106 11.66 7.83 52.78
N GLU A 107 10.61 8.49 53.27
CA GLU A 107 9.31 8.46 52.58
C GLU A 107 9.34 9.24 51.25
N LYS A 108 10.12 10.32 51.14
CA LYS A 108 10.40 11.01 49.86
C LYS A 108 11.07 10.07 48.85
N ARG A 109 12.07 9.30 49.29
CA ARG A 109 12.70 8.26 48.46
C ARG A 109 11.71 7.19 48.04
N MET A 110 10.87 6.70 48.96
CA MET A 110 9.83 5.70 48.66
C MET A 110 8.77 6.22 47.67
N LEU A 111 8.44 7.51 47.72
CA LEU A 111 7.54 8.15 46.75
C LEU A 111 8.21 8.23 45.38
N GLN A 112 9.48 8.64 45.31
CA GLN A 112 10.25 8.63 44.06
C GLN A 112 10.31 7.23 43.45
N GLU A 113 10.59 6.20 44.26
CA GLU A 113 10.58 4.80 43.81
C GLU A 113 9.21 4.36 43.29
N ALA A 114 8.10 4.85 43.86
CA ALA A 114 6.75 4.56 43.38
C ALA A 114 6.43 5.26 42.05
N VAL A 115 6.89 6.51 41.87
CA VAL A 115 6.76 7.25 40.61
C VAL A 115 7.62 6.61 39.53
N ASP A 116 8.87 6.25 39.86
CA ASP A 116 9.77 5.50 38.99
C ASP A 116 9.14 4.16 38.62
N ALA A 117 8.47 3.47 39.55
CA ALA A 117 7.77 2.23 39.26
C ALA A 117 6.52 2.41 38.38
N LEU A 118 5.82 3.53 38.45
CA LEU A 118 4.72 3.84 37.54
C LEU A 118 5.22 4.05 36.11
N PHE A 119 6.33 4.75 35.95
CA PHE A 119 6.93 5.02 34.64
C PHE A 119 7.69 3.81 34.08
N ASP A 120 8.52 3.14 34.87
CA ASP A 120 9.45 2.07 34.49
C ASP A 120 9.78 1.14 35.68
N ASN A 121 8.88 0.19 35.99
CA ASN A 121 8.97 -0.69 37.15
C ASN A 121 10.16 -1.66 37.09
N GLY A 122 11.12 -1.49 38.01
CA GLY A 122 12.27 -2.39 38.16
C GLY A 122 13.56 -1.91 37.47
N ARG A 123 13.58 -0.70 36.89
CA ARG A 123 14.81 -0.12 36.31
C ARG A 123 15.75 0.49 37.36
N HIS A 124 15.19 1.07 38.42
CA HIS A 124 15.93 1.71 39.51
C HIS A 124 15.68 1.01 40.86
N GLY A 125 15.70 -0.34 40.89
CA GLY A 125 15.60 -1.11 42.13
C GLY A 125 14.72 -2.35 42.04
N ARG A 126 14.27 -2.86 43.19
CA ARG A 126 13.43 -4.07 43.28
C ARG A 126 12.03 -3.78 42.73
N ALA A 127 11.59 -4.59 41.77
CA ALA A 127 10.28 -4.42 41.14
C ALA A 127 9.13 -4.58 42.14
N VAL A 128 8.13 -3.73 41.96
CA VAL A 128 6.92 -3.70 42.79
C VAL A 128 5.95 -4.82 42.35
N THR A 129 5.57 -5.71 43.27
CA THR A 129 4.74 -6.90 42.99
C THR A 129 3.30 -6.79 43.53
N GLY A 130 2.34 -7.36 42.79
CA GLY A 130 0.91 -7.44 43.16
C GLY A 130 0.52 -8.80 43.79
N ALA A 131 -0.78 -9.08 43.83
CA ALA A 131 -1.30 -10.36 44.32
C ALA A 131 -0.70 -11.54 43.54
N GLY A 132 -0.25 -12.58 44.24
CA GLY A 132 0.47 -13.71 43.64
C GLY A 132 1.95 -13.42 43.31
N ASN A 133 2.56 -12.39 43.92
CA ASN A 133 3.99 -12.09 43.85
C ASN A 133 4.55 -11.78 42.44
N ARG A 134 3.68 -11.43 41.48
CA ARG A 134 4.04 -11.02 40.11
C ARG A 134 4.35 -9.53 40.04
N PRO A 135 5.41 -9.08 39.33
CA PRO A 135 5.68 -7.66 39.13
C PRO A 135 4.55 -6.99 38.32
N LEU A 136 4.14 -5.81 38.77
CA LEU A 136 3.11 -4.98 38.12
C LEU A 136 3.67 -4.34 36.84
N LYS A 137 2.89 -4.30 35.76
CA LYS A 137 3.31 -3.63 34.51
C LYS A 137 3.18 -2.11 34.63
N SER A 138 4.33 -1.42 34.54
CA SER A 138 4.42 0.05 34.40
C SER A 138 3.89 0.57 33.06
N LEU A 139 3.81 1.89 32.93
CA LEU A 139 3.52 2.57 31.66
C LEU A 139 4.50 2.13 30.57
N SER A 140 5.79 2.05 30.91
CA SER A 140 6.80 1.49 30.01
C SER A 140 6.59 0.01 29.74
N ASP A 141 6.18 -0.81 30.72
CA ASP A 141 5.97 -2.25 30.52
C ASP A 141 4.75 -2.60 29.66
N MET A 142 3.66 -1.84 29.78
CA MET A 142 2.52 -1.97 28.87
C MET A 142 2.93 -1.72 27.42
N LEU A 143 3.94 -0.86 27.24
CA LEU A 143 4.53 -0.54 25.96
C LEU A 143 5.71 -1.44 25.57
N LYS A 144 6.44 -2.09 26.49
CA LYS A 144 7.78 -2.70 26.21
C LYS A 144 8.07 -4.08 26.85
N GLY A 145 7.33 -4.52 27.88
CA GLY A 145 7.70 -5.64 28.76
C GLY A 145 7.49 -7.06 28.22
N LYS A 146 8.08 -8.09 28.88
CA LYS A 146 8.06 -9.54 28.53
C LYS A 146 6.68 -10.20 28.59
N GLY A 147 5.73 -9.55 29.26
CA GLY A 147 4.28 -9.81 29.23
C GLY A 147 3.49 -8.67 28.54
N GLY A 148 4.19 -7.63 28.13
CA GLY A 148 3.66 -6.46 27.44
C GLY A 148 3.59 -6.71 25.95
N ARG A 149 2.89 -5.82 25.23
CA ARG A 149 2.61 -5.99 23.79
C ARG A 149 3.87 -6.22 22.95
N PHE A 150 5.05 -5.81 23.43
CA PHE A 150 6.32 -5.86 22.69
C PHE A 150 7.26 -7.01 22.99
N ARG A 151 7.19 -7.70 24.14
CA ARG A 151 8.21 -8.71 24.48
C ARG A 151 7.64 -10.07 24.91
N GLN A 152 6.32 -10.22 25.19
CA GLN A 152 5.66 -11.54 25.33
C GLN A 152 5.49 -12.25 23.99
N ASN A 153 5.09 -11.51 22.96
CA ASN A 153 4.88 -12.06 21.64
C ASN A 153 6.15 -12.08 20.79
N LEU A 154 7.26 -11.59 21.34
CA LEU A 154 8.43 -11.26 20.53
C LEU A 154 9.72 -11.85 21.09
N LEU A 155 10.16 -11.55 22.32
CA LEU A 155 11.62 -11.60 22.56
C LEU A 155 12.03 -11.90 24.01
N GLY A 156 11.74 -13.11 24.48
CA GLY A 156 12.16 -13.56 25.80
C GLY A 156 13.13 -14.73 25.81
N LYS A 157 14.39 -14.55 26.23
CA LYS A 157 15.14 -15.50 27.09
C LYS A 157 16.22 -14.77 27.91
N ARG A 158 16.59 -15.42 29.03
CA ARG A 158 17.70 -15.11 29.97
C ARG A 158 19.04 -15.36 29.23
N VAL A 159 20.26 -15.09 29.69
CA VAL A 159 20.98 -15.23 30.98
C VAL A 159 22.31 -14.41 30.77
N ASP A 160 23.16 -14.10 31.76
CA ASP A 160 24.47 -14.75 32.05
C ASP A 160 25.35 -13.80 32.90
N TYR A 161 26.45 -14.32 33.44
CA TYR A 161 27.39 -13.73 34.43
C TYR A 161 26.97 -13.81 35.91
N SER A 162 26.24 -14.85 36.29
CA SER A 162 26.03 -15.19 37.70
C SER A 162 26.79 -16.47 38.07
N GLY A 163 27.71 -16.37 39.02
CA GLY A 163 28.26 -17.52 39.72
C GLY A 163 27.61 -17.67 41.10
N ARG A 164 27.53 -18.88 41.62
CA ARG A 164 27.18 -19.15 43.02
C ARG A 164 28.27 -20.02 43.62
N SER A 165 28.62 -19.75 44.87
CA SER A 165 29.54 -20.58 45.63
C SER A 165 29.15 -20.55 47.11
N VAL A 166 29.81 -21.38 47.90
CA VAL A 166 29.53 -21.59 49.32
C VAL A 166 30.44 -20.69 50.16
N ILE A 167 29.90 -20.10 51.22
CA ILE A 167 30.59 -19.12 52.07
C ILE A 167 31.42 -19.85 53.13
N VAL A 168 32.66 -19.42 53.35
CA VAL A 168 33.58 -19.97 54.35
C VAL A 168 34.27 -18.82 55.10
N ILE A 169 34.60 -19.02 56.38
CA ILE A 169 35.20 -17.99 57.27
C ILE A 169 36.70 -17.85 56.97
N GLY A 170 37.15 -16.63 56.66
CA GLY A 170 38.55 -16.29 56.40
C GLY A 170 39.12 -15.38 57.50
N PRO A 171 39.71 -15.93 58.58
CA PRO A 171 40.10 -15.16 59.77
C PRO A 171 41.28 -14.19 59.52
N GLU A 172 42.08 -14.44 58.49
CA GLU A 172 43.22 -13.61 58.06
C GLU A 172 42.77 -12.38 57.23
N LEU A 173 41.51 -12.31 56.80
CA LEU A 173 41.00 -11.25 55.94
C LEU A 173 40.67 -9.99 56.75
N LYS A 174 41.09 -8.83 56.24
CA LYS A 174 40.72 -7.54 56.84
C LYS A 174 39.24 -7.23 56.55
N LEU A 175 38.59 -6.45 57.42
CA LEU A 175 37.15 -6.15 57.39
C LEU A 175 36.57 -5.67 56.05
N HIS A 176 37.38 -5.10 55.15
CA HIS A 176 36.96 -4.60 53.83
C HIS A 176 37.23 -5.61 52.69
N GLN A 177 37.67 -6.83 53.01
CA GLN A 177 38.07 -7.84 52.03
C GLN A 177 37.13 -9.05 52.06
N CYS A 178 36.90 -9.63 50.88
CA CYS A 178 36.17 -10.88 50.70
C CYS A 178 37.00 -11.80 49.79
N GLY A 179 37.21 -13.04 50.23
CA GLY A 179 37.90 -14.06 49.45
C GLY A 179 36.97 -14.67 48.39
N LEU A 180 37.28 -14.47 47.12
CA LEU A 180 36.61 -15.14 46.01
C LEU A 180 37.51 -16.26 45.47
N PRO A 181 36.99 -17.47 45.17
CA PRO A 181 37.77 -18.52 44.54
C PRO A 181 38.32 -18.04 43.20
N LYS A 182 39.63 -18.23 42.93
CA LYS A 182 40.31 -17.65 41.75
C LYS A 182 39.62 -17.94 40.41
N LYS A 183 39.03 -19.14 40.23
CA LYS A 183 38.26 -19.50 39.03
C LYS A 183 36.92 -18.74 38.89
N MET A 184 36.23 -18.44 39.99
CA MET A 184 34.97 -17.69 40.01
C MET A 184 35.23 -16.18 39.88
N ALA A 185 36.34 -15.70 40.44
CA ALA A 185 36.80 -14.34 40.27
C ALA A 185 37.12 -14.02 38.79
N LEU A 186 37.71 -14.96 38.03
CA LEU A 186 37.95 -14.79 36.59
C LEU A 186 36.66 -14.58 35.77
N VAL A 187 35.56 -15.25 36.13
CA VAL A 187 34.25 -15.16 35.44
C VAL A 187 33.42 -13.96 35.91
N LEU A 188 33.58 -13.53 37.17
CA LEU A 188 32.86 -12.37 37.73
C LEU A 188 33.54 -11.02 37.45
N PHE A 189 34.87 -10.99 37.30
CA PHE A 189 35.64 -9.75 37.10
C PHE A 189 36.14 -9.52 35.66
N GLU A 190 35.75 -10.35 34.70
CA GLU A 190 35.93 -10.09 33.27
C GLU A 190 35.56 -8.64 32.85
N PRO A 191 34.54 -7.97 33.43
CA PRO A 191 34.22 -6.58 33.09
C PRO A 191 35.21 -5.51 33.60
N PHE A 192 36.06 -5.81 34.59
CA PHE A 192 37.05 -4.84 35.10
C PHE A 192 38.32 -4.77 34.23
N ILE A 193 38.51 -5.72 33.32
CA ILE A 193 39.59 -5.71 32.30
C ILE A 193 39.22 -4.86 31.07
N ILE A 194 37.95 -4.46 30.90
CA ILE A 194 37.50 -3.75 29.68
C ILE A 194 36.66 -2.51 30.02
N ARG A 195 37.10 -1.35 29.49
CA ARG A 195 36.46 0.00 29.46
C ARG A 195 35.00 0.06 28.91
N ARG A 196 34.23 -1.02 28.92
CA ARG A 196 32.97 -1.23 28.15
C ARG A 196 31.67 -0.83 28.85
N GLN A 197 31.60 -0.73 30.19
CA GLN A 197 30.30 -0.67 30.89
C GLN A 197 29.51 0.65 30.71
N LYS A 198 30.17 1.81 30.66
CA LYS A 198 29.50 3.08 30.28
C LYS A 198 28.99 3.05 28.83
N ARG A 199 29.68 2.30 27.96
CA ARG A 199 29.24 2.04 26.57
C ARG A 199 28.00 1.15 26.54
N MET A 200 27.93 0.11 27.38
CA MET A 200 26.80 -0.82 27.41
C MET A 200 25.49 -0.20 27.90
N LEU A 201 25.54 0.72 28.88
CA LEU A 201 24.34 1.46 29.30
C LEU A 201 23.86 2.38 28.17
N GLN A 202 24.78 3.06 27.49
CA GLN A 202 24.46 3.91 26.34
C GLN A 202 23.92 3.07 25.17
N GLU A 203 24.54 1.93 24.84
CA GLU A 203 24.09 1.00 23.80
C GLU A 203 22.70 0.42 24.12
N ALA A 204 22.36 0.18 25.39
CA ALA A 204 21.04 -0.29 25.81
C ALA A 204 19.97 0.80 25.70
N VAL A 205 20.31 2.06 26.00
CA VAL A 205 19.43 3.22 25.79
C VAL A 205 19.25 3.51 24.31
N ASP A 206 20.32 3.42 23.53
CA ASP A 206 20.30 3.59 22.08
C ASP A 206 19.46 2.47 21.43
N ALA A 207 19.58 1.22 21.88
CA ALA A 207 18.74 0.12 21.40
C ALA A 207 17.26 0.24 21.80
N LEU A 208 16.95 0.92 22.91
CA LEU A 208 15.58 1.19 23.34
C LEU A 208 14.88 2.22 22.44
N PHE A 209 15.63 3.25 22.02
CA PHE A 209 15.10 4.32 21.18
C PHE A 209 15.21 4.02 19.68
N ASP A 210 16.30 3.42 19.21
CA ASP A 210 16.60 3.17 17.80
C ASP A 210 17.58 1.97 17.64
N ASN A 211 17.03 0.75 17.68
CA ASN A 211 17.82 -0.49 17.70
C ASN A 211 18.51 -0.76 16.36
N GLY A 212 19.83 -0.93 16.37
CA GLY A 212 20.64 -1.16 15.17
C GLY A 212 21.28 0.09 14.57
N ARG A 213 21.04 1.28 15.14
CA ARG A 213 21.67 2.53 14.70
C ARG A 213 23.14 2.66 15.12
N HIS A 214 23.50 2.10 16.28
CA HIS A 214 24.88 2.01 16.75
C HIS A 214 25.26 0.54 16.94
N GLY A 215 25.83 -0.07 15.89
CA GLY A 215 26.32 -1.45 15.90
C GLY A 215 25.23 -2.50 15.65
N ARG A 216 25.53 -3.76 16.01
CA ARG A 216 24.65 -4.91 15.74
C ARG A 216 23.37 -4.80 16.58
N ALA A 217 22.21 -4.90 15.94
CA ALA A 217 20.92 -4.83 16.60
C ALA A 217 20.80 -5.89 17.70
N VAL A 218 20.29 -5.48 18.87
CA VAL A 218 20.08 -6.38 19.99
C VAL A 218 18.92 -7.31 19.65
N THR A 219 19.21 -8.61 19.61
CA THR A 219 18.25 -9.66 19.28
C THR A 219 17.69 -10.29 20.55
N GLY A 220 16.46 -10.78 20.48
CA GLY A 220 15.86 -11.57 21.55
C GLY A 220 15.83 -13.07 21.23
N ALA A 221 15.09 -13.83 22.03
CA ALA A 221 14.99 -15.28 21.84
C ALA A 221 14.31 -15.61 20.50
N GLY A 222 15.11 -16.10 19.55
CA GLY A 222 14.72 -16.31 18.16
C GLY A 222 15.57 -15.55 17.13
N ASN A 223 16.66 -14.89 17.56
CA ASN A 223 17.60 -14.14 16.71
C ASN A 223 16.97 -13.01 15.87
N ARG A 224 15.74 -12.60 16.19
CA ARG A 224 15.10 -11.42 15.59
C ARG A 224 15.45 -10.16 16.38
N PRO A 225 15.73 -9.02 15.71
CA PRO A 225 16.03 -7.77 16.39
C PRO A 225 14.81 -7.24 17.17
N LEU A 226 15.06 -6.71 18.38
CA LEU A 226 14.05 -6.03 19.20
C LEU A 226 13.54 -4.77 18.49
N LYS A 227 12.22 -4.60 18.38
CA LYS A 227 11.63 -3.36 17.89
C LYS A 227 11.82 -2.26 18.94
N SER A 228 12.46 -1.17 18.55
CA SER A 228 12.65 0.03 19.38
C SER A 228 11.43 0.95 19.37
N LEU A 229 11.40 1.98 20.23
CA LEU A 229 10.35 3.00 20.21
C LEU A 229 10.25 3.71 18.86
N SER A 230 11.39 3.99 18.21
CA SER A 230 11.39 4.55 16.86
C SER A 230 10.76 3.60 15.87
N ASP A 231 10.99 2.29 15.96
CA ASP A 231 10.38 1.27 15.07
C ASP A 231 8.88 1.08 15.30
N MET A 232 8.35 1.49 16.46
CA MET A 232 6.91 1.50 16.73
C MET A 232 6.20 2.63 16.00
N LEU A 233 6.93 3.70 15.66
CA LEU A 233 6.42 4.87 14.97
C LEU A 233 6.77 4.81 13.48
N LYS A 234 8.00 4.41 13.17
CA LYS A 234 8.59 4.32 11.84
C LYS A 234 8.38 2.94 11.21
N GLY A 235 8.56 2.87 9.89
CA GLY A 235 8.43 1.63 9.15
C GLY A 235 6.98 1.24 8.85
N LYS A 236 6.79 0.19 8.03
CA LYS A 236 5.47 -0.23 7.52
C LYS A 236 4.51 -0.67 8.62
N GLY A 237 5.01 -1.28 9.70
CA GLY A 237 4.22 -1.70 10.87
C GLY A 237 4.21 -0.69 12.01
N GLY A 238 4.71 0.53 11.78
CA GLY A 238 4.67 1.62 12.75
C GLY A 238 3.31 2.32 12.76
N ARG A 239 2.97 2.99 13.87
CA ARG A 239 1.65 3.62 14.06
C ARG A 239 1.28 4.63 12.97
N PHE A 240 2.25 5.41 12.46
CA PHE A 240 1.98 6.40 11.41
C PHE A 240 1.51 5.74 10.11
N ARG A 241 2.21 4.70 9.64
CA ARG A 241 1.85 4.04 8.37
C ARG A 241 0.69 3.08 8.51
N GLN A 242 0.62 2.33 9.61
CA GLN A 242 -0.35 1.25 9.75
C GLN A 242 -1.72 1.70 10.30
N ASN A 243 -1.77 2.70 11.18
CA ASN A 243 -2.99 3.05 11.91
C ASN A 243 -3.51 4.46 11.60
N LEU A 244 -2.63 5.39 11.19
CA LEU A 244 -3.04 6.74 10.80
C LEU A 244 -3.34 6.82 9.30
N LEU A 245 -2.43 6.34 8.44
CA LEU A 245 -2.61 6.34 6.99
C LEU A 245 -3.45 5.15 6.48
N GLY A 246 -3.20 3.96 7.02
CA GLY A 246 -4.05 2.79 6.80
C GLY A 246 -5.10 2.66 7.89
N LYS A 247 -6.37 2.48 7.52
CA LYS A 247 -7.43 2.15 8.47
C LYS A 247 -8.35 1.09 7.87
N ARG A 248 -8.93 0.27 8.75
CA ARG A 248 -10.11 -0.52 8.37
C ARG A 248 -11.29 0.44 8.33
N VAL A 249 -12.09 0.32 7.28
CA VAL A 249 -13.21 1.22 7.01
C VAL A 249 -14.50 0.41 6.98
N ASP A 250 -15.53 0.94 7.61
CA ASP A 250 -16.89 0.40 7.53
C ASP A 250 -17.49 0.68 6.14
N TYR A 251 -18.68 0.12 5.86
CA TYR A 251 -19.34 0.24 4.55
C TYR A 251 -18.46 -0.19 3.38
N SER A 252 -17.72 -1.28 3.60
CA SER A 252 -16.85 -1.88 2.60
C SER A 252 -17.07 -3.38 2.51
N GLY A 253 -16.86 -3.91 1.29
CA GLY A 253 -16.99 -5.32 0.97
C GLY A 253 -15.84 -5.77 0.08
N ARG A 254 -15.68 -7.08 -0.10
CA ARG A 254 -14.74 -7.65 -1.06
C ARG A 254 -15.35 -8.90 -1.66
N SER A 255 -15.25 -9.05 -2.97
CA SER A 255 -15.60 -10.29 -3.66
C SER A 255 -14.71 -10.52 -4.89
N VAL A 256 -14.78 -11.73 -5.44
CA VAL A 256 -14.16 -12.10 -6.71
C VAL A 256 -14.81 -11.34 -7.85
N ILE A 257 -14.02 -10.96 -8.86
CA ILE A 257 -14.52 -10.28 -10.06
C ILE A 257 -14.76 -11.26 -11.20
N VAL A 258 -15.78 -10.96 -12.00
CA VAL A 258 -16.14 -11.67 -13.23
C VAL A 258 -16.39 -10.62 -14.33
N ILE A 259 -16.21 -11.02 -15.58
CA ILE A 259 -16.46 -10.14 -16.72
C ILE A 259 -17.96 -9.87 -16.89
N GLY A 260 -18.34 -8.61 -17.12
CA GLY A 260 -19.71 -8.20 -17.47
C GLY A 260 -19.73 -7.47 -18.82
N PRO A 261 -19.67 -8.20 -19.95
CA PRO A 261 -19.64 -7.58 -21.28
C PRO A 261 -20.91 -6.76 -21.60
N GLU A 262 -22.04 -7.08 -20.99
CA GLU A 262 -23.33 -6.39 -21.13
C GLU A 262 -23.38 -5.01 -20.45
N LEU A 263 -22.49 -4.77 -19.48
CA LEU A 263 -22.48 -3.53 -18.69
C LEU A 263 -22.01 -2.36 -19.55
N LYS A 264 -22.49 -1.14 -19.24
CA LYS A 264 -21.93 0.09 -19.83
C LYS A 264 -20.70 0.55 -19.05
N LEU A 265 -19.88 1.42 -19.64
CA LEU A 265 -18.60 1.82 -19.04
C LEU A 265 -18.71 2.42 -17.61
N HIS A 266 -19.84 3.06 -17.29
CA HIS A 266 -20.10 3.65 -15.98
C HIS A 266 -20.70 2.68 -14.96
N GLN A 267 -21.02 1.45 -15.35
CA GLN A 267 -21.76 0.50 -14.51
C GLN A 267 -20.85 -0.61 -13.96
N CYS A 268 -21.21 -1.14 -12.80
CA CYS A 268 -20.65 -2.38 -12.28
C CYS A 268 -21.76 -3.29 -11.75
N GLY A 269 -21.64 -4.60 -11.90
CA GLY A 269 -22.58 -5.54 -11.30
C GLY A 269 -22.27 -5.77 -9.83
N LEU A 270 -23.20 -5.43 -8.95
CA LEU A 270 -23.08 -5.60 -7.51
C LEU A 270 -24.00 -6.73 -7.02
N PRO A 271 -23.46 -7.79 -6.38
CA PRO A 271 -24.27 -8.84 -5.77
C PRO A 271 -25.32 -8.32 -4.80
N LYS A 272 -26.58 -8.73 -4.98
CA LYS A 272 -27.72 -8.34 -4.14
C LYS A 272 -27.47 -8.52 -2.64
N LYS A 273 -26.91 -9.67 -2.22
CA LYS A 273 -26.59 -9.94 -0.81
C LYS A 273 -25.56 -8.95 -0.25
N MET A 274 -24.57 -8.59 -1.05
CA MET A 274 -23.53 -7.65 -0.63
C MET A 274 -24.08 -6.23 -0.58
N ALA A 275 -24.88 -5.83 -1.56
CA ALA A 275 -25.55 -4.54 -1.60
C ALA A 275 -26.47 -4.34 -0.38
N LEU A 276 -27.23 -5.36 0.01
CA LEU A 276 -28.11 -5.32 1.19
C LEU A 276 -27.35 -4.98 2.48
N VAL A 277 -26.14 -5.51 2.67
CA VAL A 277 -25.29 -5.21 3.84
C VAL A 277 -24.67 -3.81 3.72
N LEU A 278 -24.17 -3.44 2.54
CA LEU A 278 -23.52 -2.15 2.32
C LEU A 278 -24.49 -0.97 2.45
N PHE A 279 -25.73 -1.15 2.02
CA PHE A 279 -26.77 -0.10 2.00
C PHE A 279 -27.77 -0.21 3.14
N GLU A 280 -27.57 -1.10 4.12
CA GLU A 280 -28.45 -1.34 5.27
C GLU A 280 -29.04 -0.05 5.90
N PRO A 281 -28.25 1.00 6.27
CA PRO A 281 -28.82 2.18 6.89
C PRO A 281 -29.75 2.99 5.96
N PHE A 282 -29.47 2.98 4.66
CA PHE A 282 -30.28 3.69 3.67
C PHE A 282 -31.61 2.97 3.43
N ILE A 283 -31.58 1.63 3.39
CA ILE A 283 -32.77 0.78 3.30
C ILE A 283 -33.67 1.01 4.52
N ILE A 284 -33.09 0.99 5.74
CA ILE A 284 -33.83 1.24 6.99
C ILE A 284 -34.54 2.60 6.95
N ARG A 285 -33.84 3.65 6.50
CA ARG A 285 -34.42 4.99 6.39
C ARG A 285 -35.59 4.99 5.40
N ARG A 286 -35.41 4.40 4.22
CA ARG A 286 -36.44 4.39 3.17
C ARG A 286 -37.67 3.56 3.57
N LEU A 287 -37.47 2.41 4.21
CA LEU A 287 -38.56 1.60 4.78
C LEU A 287 -39.41 2.38 5.79
N LYS A 288 -38.78 3.24 6.59
CA LYS A 288 -39.48 4.09 7.57
C LYS A 288 -40.24 5.23 6.88
N ASP A 289 -39.61 5.89 5.90
CA ASP A 289 -40.21 7.01 5.17
C ASP A 289 -41.44 6.58 4.36
N LEU A 290 -41.42 5.35 3.82
CA LEU A 290 -42.56 4.75 3.11
C LEU A 290 -43.63 4.16 4.04
N GLY A 291 -43.40 4.12 5.36
CA GLY A 291 -44.37 3.64 6.33
C GLY A 291 -44.47 2.12 6.49
N TYR A 292 -43.59 1.33 5.85
CA TYR A 292 -43.55 -0.13 6.03
C TYR A 292 -43.19 -0.55 7.45
N VAL A 293 -42.41 0.26 8.15
CA VAL A 293 -41.96 0.01 9.52
C VAL A 293 -41.93 1.28 10.35
N HIS A 294 -42.38 1.19 11.61
CA HIS A 294 -42.35 2.31 12.54
C HIS A 294 -41.05 2.39 13.36
N THR A 295 -40.32 1.27 13.50
CA THR A 295 -39.10 1.18 14.31
C THR A 295 -37.92 0.61 13.52
N VAL A 296 -36.73 1.08 13.84
CA VAL A 296 -35.46 0.59 13.24
C VAL A 296 -35.27 -0.91 13.48
N ARG A 297 -35.69 -1.42 14.64
CA ARG A 297 -35.58 -2.85 14.96
C ARG A 297 -36.46 -3.72 14.05
N SER A 298 -37.66 -3.24 13.73
CA SER A 298 -38.55 -3.92 12.78
C SER A 298 -37.96 -3.90 11.37
N ALA A 299 -37.41 -2.76 10.95
CA ALA A 299 -36.70 -2.62 9.67
C ALA A 299 -35.57 -3.64 9.54
N LYS A 300 -34.71 -3.73 10.58
CA LYS A 300 -33.60 -4.69 10.61
C LYS A 300 -34.08 -6.14 10.51
N LYS A 301 -35.14 -6.50 11.23
CA LYS A 301 -35.74 -7.84 11.16
C LYS A 301 -36.31 -8.16 9.77
N MET A 302 -36.84 -7.15 9.07
CA MET A 302 -37.35 -7.30 7.70
C MET A 302 -36.20 -7.51 6.70
N ILE A 303 -35.11 -6.76 6.87
CA ILE A 303 -33.87 -6.92 6.08
C ILE A 303 -33.24 -8.32 6.30
N GLU A 304 -33.13 -8.77 7.55
CA GLU A 304 -32.64 -10.11 7.90
C GLU A 304 -33.50 -11.23 7.29
N ARG A 305 -34.82 -11.00 7.16
CA ARG A 305 -35.77 -11.93 6.52
C ARG A 305 -35.79 -11.83 4.98
N GLN A 306 -35.13 -10.83 4.40
CA GLN A 306 -35.07 -10.60 2.94
C GLN A 306 -36.46 -10.56 2.28
N THR A 307 -37.40 -9.82 2.87
CA THR A 307 -38.76 -9.72 2.33
C THR A 307 -38.77 -9.01 0.96
N PRO A 308 -39.78 -9.27 0.10
CA PRO A 308 -39.85 -8.70 -1.25
C PRO A 308 -39.69 -7.16 -1.28
N GLU A 309 -40.29 -6.47 -0.32
CA GLU A 309 -40.28 -5.00 -0.23
C GLU A 309 -38.87 -4.44 -0.02
N VAL A 310 -37.99 -5.21 0.62
CA VAL A 310 -36.58 -4.82 0.83
C VAL A 310 -35.82 -4.80 -0.49
N TRP A 311 -36.15 -5.70 -1.42
CA TRP A 311 -35.49 -5.75 -2.72
C TRP A 311 -35.88 -4.59 -3.62
N ASP A 312 -37.16 -4.20 -3.61
CA ASP A 312 -37.66 -3.04 -4.35
C ASP A 312 -37.02 -1.74 -3.83
N ILE A 313 -36.92 -1.59 -2.51
CA ILE A 313 -36.27 -0.45 -1.87
C ILE A 313 -34.76 -0.45 -2.13
N LEU A 314 -34.11 -1.61 -2.15
CA LEU A 314 -32.70 -1.69 -2.46
C LEU A 314 -32.42 -1.21 -3.89
N ASP A 315 -33.26 -1.55 -4.86
CA ASP A 315 -33.13 -1.07 -6.24
C ASP A 315 -33.31 0.46 -6.31
N GLU A 316 -34.31 1.01 -5.59
CA GLU A 316 -34.51 2.46 -5.50
C GLU A 316 -33.30 3.19 -4.86
N VAL A 317 -32.77 2.66 -3.76
CA VAL A 317 -31.68 3.27 -3.00
C VAL A 317 -30.34 3.21 -3.75
N THR A 318 -30.10 2.15 -4.51
CA THR A 318 -28.85 2.00 -5.26
C THR A 318 -28.82 2.85 -6.53
N LYS A 319 -29.98 3.17 -7.10
CA LYS A 319 -30.09 4.01 -8.29
C LYS A 319 -29.55 5.41 -8.02
N GLY A 320 -28.56 5.83 -8.81
CA GLY A 320 -27.92 7.12 -8.62
C GLY A 320 -26.96 7.20 -7.41
N HIS A 321 -26.64 6.09 -6.73
CA HIS A 321 -25.66 6.05 -5.64
C HIS A 321 -24.36 5.36 -6.12
N PRO A 322 -23.29 6.11 -6.47
CA PRO A 322 -22.08 5.51 -6.99
C PRO A 322 -21.33 4.70 -5.92
N VAL A 323 -20.67 3.62 -6.32
CA VAL A 323 -19.77 2.82 -5.48
C VAL A 323 -18.34 2.88 -6.00
N LEU A 324 -17.37 2.78 -5.10
CA LEU A 324 -15.94 2.79 -5.46
C LEU A 324 -15.42 1.36 -5.52
N LEU A 325 -14.86 0.96 -6.67
CA LEU A 325 -14.14 -0.30 -6.83
C LEU A 325 -12.64 -0.06 -6.74
N ASN A 326 -11.95 -0.88 -5.94
CA ASN A 326 -10.52 -0.82 -5.74
C ASN A 326 -9.88 -2.20 -5.86
N ARG A 327 -8.79 -2.31 -6.63
CA ARG A 327 -7.95 -3.51 -6.68
C ARG A 327 -6.58 -3.23 -6.06
N ALA A 328 -6.15 -4.13 -5.18
CA ALA A 328 -4.80 -4.10 -4.64
C ALA A 328 -3.84 -4.91 -5.56
N PRO A 329 -2.60 -4.44 -5.80
CA PRO A 329 -2.00 -3.19 -5.31
C PRO A 329 -2.47 -1.95 -6.08
N THR A 330 -2.78 -0.87 -5.35
CA THR A 330 -3.17 0.42 -5.95
C THR A 330 -1.91 1.20 -6.36
N LEU A 331 -1.53 1.15 -7.64
CA LEU A 331 -0.31 1.79 -8.15
C LEU A 331 -0.53 3.25 -8.57
N HIS A 332 -1.72 3.56 -9.05
CA HIS A 332 -2.09 4.89 -9.53
C HIS A 332 -3.56 5.19 -9.23
N ARG A 333 -3.99 6.44 -9.43
CA ARG A 333 -5.36 6.87 -9.12
C ARG A 333 -6.44 6.02 -9.82
N LEU A 334 -6.19 5.54 -11.04
CA LEU A 334 -7.16 4.75 -11.82
C LEU A 334 -7.39 3.33 -11.28
N SER A 335 -6.62 2.88 -10.27
CA SER A 335 -6.91 1.63 -9.56
C SER A 335 -8.02 1.81 -8.51
N ILE A 336 -8.61 3.01 -8.41
CA ILE A 336 -9.86 3.29 -7.72
C ILE A 336 -10.75 4.11 -8.68
N GLN A 337 -11.91 3.59 -9.03
CA GLN A 337 -12.88 4.28 -9.88
C GLN A 337 -14.28 4.10 -9.32
N ALA A 338 -15.15 5.06 -9.63
CA ALA A 338 -16.55 5.02 -9.27
C ALA A 338 -17.39 4.42 -10.40
N PHE A 339 -18.39 3.65 -10.01
CA PHE A 339 -19.37 3.03 -10.90
C PHE A 339 -20.77 3.15 -10.31
N GLU A 340 -21.76 3.15 -11.17
CA GLU A 340 -23.15 2.96 -10.78
C GLU A 340 -23.43 1.47 -10.59
N PRO A 341 -23.88 1.03 -9.40
CA PRO A 341 -24.14 -0.38 -9.14
C PRO A 341 -25.41 -0.84 -9.85
N GLN A 342 -25.29 -1.89 -10.66
CA GLN A 342 -26.41 -2.66 -11.18
C GLN A 342 -26.56 -3.91 -10.30
N LEU A 343 -27.73 -4.09 -9.69
CA LEU A 343 -27.97 -5.25 -8.84
C LEU A 343 -28.00 -6.53 -9.68
N ILE A 344 -27.16 -7.51 -9.31
CA ILE A 344 -27.07 -8.81 -9.98
C ILE A 344 -27.28 -9.96 -9.00
N GLU A 345 -27.73 -11.08 -9.54
CA GLU A 345 -27.73 -12.36 -8.83
C GLU A 345 -26.32 -12.96 -8.75
N GLY A 346 -26.09 -13.78 -7.72
CA GLY A 346 -24.80 -14.40 -7.44
C GLY A 346 -23.98 -13.68 -6.36
N GLU A 347 -22.70 -14.01 -6.26
CA GLU A 347 -21.80 -13.51 -5.21
C GLU A 347 -20.57 -12.77 -5.75
N ALA A 348 -20.33 -12.80 -7.07
CA ALA A 348 -19.20 -12.16 -7.72
C ALA A 348 -19.56 -10.78 -8.29
N ILE A 349 -18.60 -9.85 -8.25
CA ILE A 349 -18.76 -8.51 -8.81
C ILE A 349 -18.53 -8.58 -10.32
N ARG A 350 -19.43 -8.02 -11.13
CA ARG A 350 -19.19 -7.90 -12.58
C ARG A 350 -18.55 -6.56 -12.90
N ILE A 351 -17.47 -6.58 -13.67
CA ILE A 351 -16.76 -5.36 -14.09
C ILE A 351 -16.74 -5.21 -15.61
N HIS A 352 -16.66 -3.97 -16.05
CA HIS A 352 -16.58 -3.65 -17.46
C HIS A 352 -15.21 -4.07 -18.06
N PRO A 353 -15.15 -4.75 -19.22
CA PRO A 353 -13.88 -5.24 -19.78
C PRO A 353 -12.84 -4.15 -20.07
N LEU A 354 -13.28 -2.96 -20.49
CA LEU A 354 -12.37 -1.86 -20.84
C LEU A 354 -11.68 -1.19 -19.63
N VAL A 355 -12.13 -1.44 -18.40
CA VAL A 355 -11.47 -0.89 -17.20
C VAL A 355 -10.42 -1.84 -16.63
N CYS A 356 -10.38 -3.10 -17.06
CA CYS A 356 -9.45 -4.10 -16.53
C CYS A 356 -7.99 -3.69 -16.71
N THR A 357 -7.65 -3.01 -17.80
CA THR A 357 -6.30 -2.48 -18.06
C THR A 357 -5.88 -1.45 -17.01
N ALA A 358 -6.80 -0.59 -16.56
CA ALA A 358 -6.54 0.38 -15.52
C ALA A 358 -6.35 -0.31 -14.15
N TYR A 359 -7.15 -1.32 -13.84
CA TYR A 359 -6.98 -2.08 -12.60
C TYR A 359 -5.81 -3.07 -12.62
N ASN A 360 -5.22 -3.30 -13.80
CA ASN A 360 -4.31 -4.42 -14.07
C ASN A 360 -4.91 -5.76 -13.61
N ALA A 361 -6.22 -5.93 -13.83
CA ALA A 361 -7.02 -7.03 -13.33
C ALA A 361 -7.22 -8.11 -14.39
N ASP A 362 -7.20 -9.36 -13.95
CA ASP A 362 -7.59 -10.55 -14.70
C ASP A 362 -8.76 -11.26 -14.01
N PHE A 363 -9.20 -12.39 -14.58
CA PHE A 363 -10.41 -13.10 -14.16
C PHE A 363 -10.11 -14.55 -13.71
N ASP A 364 -8.93 -14.78 -13.12
CA ASP A 364 -8.46 -16.09 -12.65
C ASP A 364 -8.67 -16.34 -11.14
N GLY A 365 -9.37 -15.42 -10.45
CA GLY A 365 -9.61 -15.47 -9.01
C GLY A 365 -9.34 -14.16 -8.27
N ASP A 366 -8.92 -13.12 -9.02
CA ASP A 366 -8.77 -11.76 -8.56
C ASP A 366 -9.98 -11.23 -7.77
N GLN A 367 -9.69 -10.41 -6.75
CA GLN A 367 -10.71 -9.83 -5.88
C GLN A 367 -10.63 -8.31 -5.87
N MET A 368 -11.79 -7.65 -5.85
CA MET A 368 -11.90 -6.21 -5.69
C MET A 368 -12.63 -5.85 -4.39
N ALA A 369 -12.18 -4.76 -3.77
CA ALA A 369 -12.87 -4.14 -2.67
C ALA A 369 -13.89 -3.12 -3.18
N VAL A 370 -15.04 -3.05 -2.52
CA VAL A 370 -16.10 -2.08 -2.77
C VAL A 370 -16.21 -1.15 -1.58
N HIS A 371 -16.35 0.15 -1.81
CA HIS A 371 -16.60 1.15 -0.78
C HIS A 371 -17.80 2.02 -1.15
N VAL A 372 -18.67 2.31 -0.18
CA VAL A 372 -19.84 3.17 -0.41
C VAL A 372 -19.59 4.58 0.13
N PRO A 373 -19.58 5.62 -0.74
CA PRO A 373 -19.53 7.01 -0.28
C PRO A 373 -20.83 7.39 0.41
N LEU A 374 -20.75 7.94 1.63
CA LEU A 374 -21.94 8.23 2.44
C LEU A 374 -22.41 9.69 2.33
N SER A 375 -21.49 10.64 2.43
CA SER A 375 -21.83 12.08 2.40
C SER A 375 -22.19 12.53 0.98
N VAL A 376 -22.97 13.60 0.87
CA VAL A 376 -23.36 14.16 -0.42
C VAL A 376 -22.13 14.63 -1.19
N GLU A 377 -21.16 15.23 -0.50
CA GLU A 377 -19.89 15.67 -1.07
C GLU A 377 -19.10 14.49 -1.63
N ALA A 378 -19.00 13.39 -0.89
CA ALA A 378 -18.29 12.18 -1.34
C ALA A 378 -18.98 11.52 -2.54
N GLN A 379 -20.31 11.51 -2.58
CA GLN A 379 -21.06 11.02 -3.73
C GLN A 379 -20.88 11.91 -4.97
N MET A 380 -20.87 13.24 -4.79
CA MET A 380 -20.60 14.19 -5.87
C MET A 380 -19.16 14.08 -6.37
N GLU A 381 -18.18 13.93 -5.48
CA GLU A 381 -16.78 13.71 -5.83
C GLU A 381 -16.62 12.41 -6.65
N ALA A 382 -17.24 11.32 -6.20
CA ALA A 382 -17.23 10.06 -6.92
C ALA A 382 -17.81 10.20 -8.33
N ARG A 383 -18.95 10.89 -8.46
CA ARG A 383 -19.64 11.09 -9.74
C ARG A 383 -18.90 12.03 -10.70
N MET A 384 -18.35 13.13 -10.20
CA MET A 384 -17.70 14.14 -11.03
C MET A 384 -16.26 13.78 -11.36
N LEU A 385 -15.50 13.25 -10.41
CA LEU A 385 -14.05 13.05 -10.57
C LEU A 385 -13.67 11.58 -10.80
N MET A 386 -14.36 10.64 -10.15
CA MET A 386 -13.89 9.24 -10.09
C MET A 386 -14.63 8.30 -11.04
N LEU A 387 -15.74 8.72 -11.65
CA LEU A 387 -16.51 7.88 -12.57
C LEU A 387 -15.61 7.35 -13.70
N ALA A 388 -15.73 6.07 -14.03
CA ALA A 388 -14.91 5.45 -15.08
C ALA A 388 -14.94 6.18 -16.45
N PRO A 389 -16.10 6.67 -16.95
CA PRO A 389 -16.17 7.50 -18.15
C PRO A 389 -15.37 8.79 -18.12
N ASN A 390 -15.08 9.35 -16.95
CA ASN A 390 -14.29 10.59 -16.83
C ASN A 390 -12.78 10.29 -16.85
N ASN A 391 -12.40 9.02 -16.79
CA ASN A 391 -11.05 8.54 -16.53
C ASN A 391 -10.52 7.63 -17.65
N ILE A 392 -10.79 8.03 -18.91
CA ILE A 392 -10.42 7.31 -20.14
C ILE A 392 -8.91 7.40 -20.44
N PHE A 393 -8.23 8.42 -19.92
CA PHE A 393 -6.82 8.69 -20.22
C PHE A 393 -5.89 8.41 -19.05
N SER A 394 -4.70 7.91 -19.38
CA SER A 394 -3.60 7.79 -18.44
C SER A 394 -3.12 9.19 -17.99
N PRO A 395 -3.08 9.49 -16.68
CA PRO A 395 -2.63 10.78 -16.18
C PRO A 395 -1.14 11.07 -16.47
N SER A 396 -0.33 10.02 -16.66
CA SER A 396 1.12 10.16 -16.87
C SER A 396 1.49 10.43 -18.32
N SER A 397 0.75 9.88 -19.29
CA SER A 397 1.11 9.91 -20.71
C SER A 397 0.09 10.61 -21.60
N GLY A 398 -1.13 10.87 -21.10
CA GLY A 398 -2.23 11.41 -21.91
C GLY A 398 -2.79 10.44 -22.94
N LYS A 399 -2.31 9.18 -22.99
CA LYS A 399 -2.81 8.15 -23.90
C LYS A 399 -4.07 7.48 -23.35
N PRO A 400 -5.00 7.01 -24.21
CA PRO A 400 -6.18 6.27 -23.76
C PRO A 400 -5.79 4.97 -23.04
N ILE A 401 -6.25 4.78 -21.80
CA ILE A 401 -6.03 3.56 -21.02
C ILE A 401 -7.11 2.51 -21.28
N THR A 402 -8.33 2.94 -21.62
CA THR A 402 -9.47 2.09 -21.97
C THR A 402 -9.40 1.56 -23.40
N THR A 403 -8.19 1.57 -24.00
CA THR A 403 -7.96 0.94 -25.30
C THR A 403 -8.26 -0.55 -25.15
N PRO A 404 -9.12 -1.14 -26.00
CA PRO A 404 -9.42 -2.55 -25.91
C PRO A 404 -8.17 -3.43 -26.01
N SER A 405 -8.24 -4.62 -25.43
CA SER A 405 -7.17 -5.62 -25.45
C SER A 405 -7.71 -6.98 -25.90
N GLN A 406 -6.81 -7.88 -26.31
CA GLN A 406 -7.09 -9.28 -26.61
C GLN A 406 -8.28 -9.40 -27.59
N ASP A 407 -9.37 -10.06 -27.19
CA ASP A 407 -10.50 -10.44 -28.04
C ASP A 407 -11.12 -9.26 -28.81
N ILE A 408 -11.37 -8.14 -28.13
CA ILE A 408 -11.97 -6.97 -28.80
C ILE A 408 -11.02 -6.44 -29.89
N THR A 409 -9.71 -6.41 -29.61
CA THR A 409 -8.71 -6.01 -30.61
C THR A 409 -8.63 -7.01 -31.75
N LEU A 410 -8.71 -8.31 -31.43
CA LEU A 410 -8.67 -9.39 -32.41
C LEU A 410 -9.87 -9.35 -33.36
N GLY A 411 -11.07 -9.15 -32.83
CA GLY A 411 -12.29 -8.99 -33.62
C GLY A 411 -12.23 -7.75 -34.53
N CYS A 412 -11.77 -6.60 -34.00
CA CYS A 412 -11.57 -5.40 -34.82
C CYS A 412 -10.51 -5.61 -35.91
N TYR A 413 -9.41 -6.30 -35.59
CA TYR A 413 -8.34 -6.59 -36.54
C TYR A 413 -8.82 -7.54 -37.63
N TYR A 414 -9.53 -8.61 -37.27
CA TYR A 414 -10.17 -9.51 -38.21
C TYR A 414 -11.10 -8.73 -39.15
N LEU A 415 -12.06 -7.99 -38.59
CA LEU A 415 -13.04 -7.20 -39.36
C LEU A 415 -12.39 -6.25 -40.37
N THR A 416 -11.24 -5.66 -40.03
CA THR A 416 -10.52 -4.67 -40.86
C THR A 416 -9.35 -5.23 -41.68
N GLN A 417 -9.12 -6.55 -41.62
CA GLN A 417 -7.99 -7.22 -42.26
C GLN A 417 -7.98 -6.98 -43.78
N ASN A 418 -6.78 -6.94 -44.36
CA ASN A 418 -6.63 -6.89 -45.80
C ASN A 418 -7.19 -8.19 -46.44
N PRO A 419 -7.81 -8.09 -47.63
CA PRO A 419 -8.27 -9.24 -48.41
C PRO A 419 -7.15 -10.25 -48.61
N ARG A 420 -7.47 -11.55 -48.57
CA ARG A 420 -6.51 -12.61 -48.91
C ARG A 420 -6.38 -12.71 -50.44
N GLY A 421 -5.16 -12.51 -50.95
CA GLY A 421 -4.82 -12.61 -52.38
C GLY A 421 -4.63 -11.27 -53.09
N GLN A 422 -3.87 -11.26 -54.17
CA GLN A 422 -3.82 -10.11 -55.09
C GLN A 422 -5.11 -10.13 -55.92
N GLY A 423 -5.95 -9.10 -55.78
CA GLY A 423 -7.09 -8.95 -56.70
C GLY A 423 -6.54 -8.85 -58.12
N LYS A 424 -7.17 -9.54 -59.08
CA LYS A 424 -6.75 -9.46 -60.48
C LYS A 424 -6.88 -8.00 -60.94
N ASP A 425 -5.78 -7.40 -61.39
CA ASP A 425 -5.81 -6.05 -61.96
C ASP A 425 -6.86 -6.01 -63.09
N GLY A 426 -7.83 -5.10 -62.97
CA GLY A 426 -8.95 -4.96 -63.92
C GLY A 426 -10.28 -5.63 -63.53
N GLN A 427 -10.39 -6.30 -62.39
CA GLN A 427 -11.66 -6.89 -61.94
C GLN A 427 -12.65 -5.79 -61.51
N ARG A 428 -13.86 -5.78 -62.10
CA ARG A 428 -14.93 -4.83 -61.74
C ARG A 428 -15.44 -5.17 -60.34
N LEU A 429 -15.16 -4.30 -59.38
CA LEU A 429 -15.66 -4.43 -58.00
C LEU A 429 -17.13 -3.99 -57.93
N PRO A 430 -17.95 -4.67 -57.10
CA PRO A 430 -19.31 -4.21 -56.83
C PRO A 430 -19.28 -2.83 -56.17
N LEU A 431 -20.21 -1.96 -56.59
CA LEU A 431 -20.36 -0.59 -56.10
C LEU A 431 -21.62 -0.51 -55.25
N PHE A 432 -21.48 -0.05 -54.01
CA PHE A 432 -22.55 0.16 -53.05
C PHE A 432 -22.78 1.64 -52.79
N VAL A 433 -24.02 2.00 -52.48
CA VAL A 433 -24.47 3.37 -52.23
C VAL A 433 -24.17 3.79 -50.79
N ASP A 434 -24.44 2.92 -49.82
CA ASP A 434 -24.25 3.19 -48.39
C ASP A 434 -23.90 1.92 -47.60
N ALA A 435 -23.72 2.08 -46.29
CA ALA A 435 -23.37 0.99 -45.40
C ALA A 435 -24.51 -0.03 -45.23
N ALA A 436 -25.78 0.42 -45.25
CA ALA A 436 -26.94 -0.45 -45.12
C ALA A 436 -27.05 -1.44 -46.30
N GLU A 437 -26.73 -1.00 -47.52
CA GLU A 437 -26.68 -1.89 -48.69
C GLU A 437 -25.57 -2.95 -48.56
N VAL A 438 -24.41 -2.57 -48.00
CA VAL A 438 -23.31 -3.50 -47.72
C VAL A 438 -23.71 -4.52 -46.66
N GLU A 439 -24.35 -4.08 -45.57
CA GLU A 439 -24.86 -4.98 -44.52
C GLU A 439 -25.89 -5.97 -45.07
N PHE A 440 -26.81 -5.50 -45.93
CA PHE A 440 -27.79 -6.37 -46.58
C PHE A 440 -27.11 -7.42 -47.47
N ALA A 441 -26.14 -7.02 -48.29
CA ALA A 441 -25.38 -7.93 -49.14
C ALA A 441 -24.53 -8.94 -48.33
N MET A 442 -24.02 -8.54 -47.17
CA MET A 442 -23.35 -9.44 -46.23
C MET A 442 -24.33 -10.43 -45.59
N ALA A 443 -25.53 -9.98 -45.23
CA ALA A 443 -26.57 -10.82 -44.63
C ALA A 443 -27.12 -11.87 -45.62
N GLU A 444 -27.24 -11.53 -46.89
CA GLU A 444 -27.58 -12.47 -47.98
C GLU A 444 -26.45 -13.48 -48.24
N GLY A 445 -25.20 -13.13 -47.90
CA GLY A 445 -24.01 -13.94 -48.18
C GLY A 445 -23.38 -13.67 -49.55
N SER A 446 -23.87 -12.66 -50.26
CA SER A 446 -23.36 -12.20 -51.56
C SER A 446 -21.97 -11.56 -51.46
N VAL A 447 -21.64 -10.96 -50.31
CA VAL A 447 -20.34 -10.35 -50.00
C VAL A 447 -19.83 -10.86 -48.66
N ARG A 448 -18.54 -11.24 -48.60
CA ARG A 448 -17.88 -11.67 -47.35
C ARG A 448 -17.14 -10.51 -46.69
N THR A 449 -16.83 -10.67 -45.40
CA THR A 449 -16.20 -9.64 -44.56
C THR A 449 -14.92 -9.01 -45.16
N HIS A 450 -14.07 -9.80 -45.82
CA HIS A 450 -12.80 -9.31 -46.39
C HIS A 450 -12.84 -9.10 -47.90
N ASP A 451 -13.99 -9.20 -48.55
CA ASP A 451 -14.10 -8.98 -49.99
C ASP A 451 -13.90 -7.50 -50.32
N ARG A 452 -13.20 -7.23 -51.44
CA ARG A 452 -12.98 -5.87 -51.94
C ARG A 452 -14.27 -5.34 -52.57
N ILE A 453 -14.67 -4.16 -52.15
CA ILE A 453 -15.86 -3.47 -52.64
C ILE A 453 -15.53 -2.00 -52.94
N ARG A 454 -16.34 -1.35 -53.76
CA ARG A 454 -16.38 0.12 -53.84
C ARG A 454 -17.62 0.61 -53.14
N ILE A 455 -17.50 1.69 -52.38
CA ILE A 455 -18.63 2.37 -51.77
C ILE A 455 -18.56 3.86 -52.14
N LYS A 456 -19.73 4.50 -52.28
CA LYS A 456 -19.81 5.95 -52.38
C LYS A 456 -19.10 6.57 -51.18
N ASN A 457 -18.18 7.49 -51.45
CA ASN A 457 -17.35 8.05 -50.40
C ASN A 457 -18.21 8.90 -49.43
N PRO A 458 -18.32 8.54 -48.13
CA PRO A 458 -19.09 9.31 -47.15
C PRO A 458 -18.45 10.67 -46.82
N ASP A 459 -17.16 10.83 -47.08
CA ASP A 459 -16.36 12.03 -46.81
C ASP A 459 -16.18 12.94 -48.02
N PHE A 460 -16.80 12.64 -49.17
CA PHE A 460 -16.64 13.45 -50.37
C PHE A 460 -17.03 14.92 -50.13
N GLY A 461 -16.10 15.84 -50.41
CA GLY A 461 -16.27 17.27 -50.16
C GLY A 461 -16.15 17.71 -48.69
N ARG A 462 -15.76 16.82 -47.77
CA ARG A 462 -15.51 17.15 -46.35
C ARG A 462 -14.09 16.77 -45.96
N GLN A 463 -13.34 17.71 -45.38
CA GLN A 463 -12.05 17.38 -44.78
C GLN A 463 -12.26 16.74 -43.40
N THR A 464 -12.05 15.43 -43.32
CA THR A 464 -12.04 14.64 -42.08
C THR A 464 -10.64 14.06 -41.84
N ILE A 465 -10.38 13.52 -40.65
CA ILE A 465 -9.02 13.08 -40.27
C ILE A 465 -8.58 11.85 -41.07
N TYR A 466 -9.48 10.88 -41.22
CA TYR A 466 -9.17 9.62 -41.89
C TYR A 466 -9.78 9.53 -43.30
N GLY A 467 -10.80 10.34 -43.60
CA GLY A 467 -11.50 10.33 -44.88
C GLY A 467 -10.73 11.00 -46.01
N ASN A 468 -11.14 10.69 -47.25
CA ASN A 468 -10.63 11.35 -48.44
C ASN A 468 -11.69 12.35 -48.94
N ALA A 469 -11.34 13.61 -49.16
CA ALA A 469 -12.29 14.62 -49.63
C ALA A 469 -12.45 14.64 -51.17
N GLU A 470 -11.49 14.10 -51.91
CA GLU A 470 -11.35 14.29 -53.37
C GLU A 470 -12.05 13.18 -54.18
N ASP A 471 -11.98 11.94 -53.71
CA ASP A 471 -12.54 10.80 -54.44
C ASP A 471 -14.05 10.67 -54.28
N LYS A 472 -14.80 10.49 -55.37
CA LYS A 472 -16.26 10.24 -55.30
C LYS A 472 -16.61 8.85 -54.75
N THR A 473 -15.72 7.88 -54.93
CA THR A 473 -15.89 6.49 -54.49
C THR A 473 -14.60 6.00 -53.87
N ILE A 474 -14.69 5.26 -52.77
CA ILE A 474 -13.55 4.65 -52.10
C ILE A 474 -13.55 3.15 -52.31
N GLU A 475 -12.36 2.58 -52.48
CA GLU A 475 -12.17 1.14 -52.50
C GLU A 475 -11.82 0.64 -51.09
N THR A 476 -12.58 -0.32 -50.57
CA THR A 476 -12.44 -0.82 -49.20
C THR A 476 -12.90 -2.27 -49.09
N THR A 477 -13.06 -2.78 -47.86
CA THR A 477 -13.65 -4.09 -47.60
C THR A 477 -14.99 -3.94 -46.90
N ALA A 478 -15.88 -4.93 -47.07
CA ALA A 478 -17.20 -4.92 -46.42
C ALA A 478 -17.08 -4.78 -44.89
N GLY A 479 -16.13 -5.50 -44.28
CA GLY A 479 -15.88 -5.40 -42.84
C GLY A 479 -15.40 -4.02 -42.38
N ARG A 480 -14.61 -3.30 -43.20
CA ARG A 480 -14.23 -1.92 -42.88
C ARG A 480 -15.41 -0.97 -42.92
N VAL A 481 -16.42 -1.22 -43.75
CA VAL A 481 -17.65 -0.42 -43.76
C VAL A 481 -18.37 -0.56 -42.42
N VAL A 482 -18.62 -1.79 -41.98
CA VAL A 482 -19.22 -2.10 -40.67
C VAL A 482 -18.40 -1.51 -39.52
N PHE A 483 -17.06 -1.62 -39.58
CA PHE A 483 -16.18 -1.01 -38.58
C PHE A 483 -16.33 0.51 -38.51
N ASN A 484 -16.65 1.18 -39.62
CA ASN A 484 -16.74 2.64 -39.66
C ASN A 484 -18.07 3.19 -39.11
N GLU A 485 -19.12 2.38 -39.02
CA GLU A 485 -20.44 2.83 -38.54
C GLU A 485 -20.50 3.13 -37.05
N ILE A 486 -19.64 2.51 -36.25
CA ILE A 486 -19.59 2.77 -34.80
C ILE A 486 -18.94 4.12 -34.46
N TRP A 487 -18.15 4.68 -35.38
CA TRP A 487 -17.40 5.91 -35.15
C TRP A 487 -18.21 7.15 -35.54
N PRO A 488 -17.99 8.30 -34.87
CA PRO A 488 -18.61 9.56 -35.26
C PRO A 488 -18.23 9.95 -36.69
N LYS A 489 -19.21 10.43 -37.47
CA LYS A 489 -19.03 10.83 -38.88
C LYS A 489 -17.93 11.88 -39.09
N GLN A 490 -17.60 12.64 -38.05
CA GLN A 490 -16.56 13.68 -38.07
C GLN A 490 -15.13 13.11 -38.11
N LEU A 491 -14.89 11.85 -37.71
CA LEU A 491 -13.56 11.22 -37.84
C LEU A 491 -13.19 10.96 -39.31
N GLY A 492 -14.20 10.67 -40.12
CA GLY A 492 -14.03 10.16 -41.47
C GLY A 492 -13.75 8.66 -41.54
N PHE A 493 -13.77 8.14 -42.75
CA PHE A 493 -13.70 6.72 -43.05
C PHE A 493 -12.29 6.16 -42.87
N PHE A 494 -12.10 5.34 -41.84
CA PHE A 494 -10.84 4.63 -41.57
C PHE A 494 -10.67 3.40 -42.47
N ASN A 495 -9.76 3.48 -43.45
CA ASN A 495 -9.54 2.43 -44.46
C ASN A 495 -8.22 1.66 -44.30
N LYS A 496 -7.87 1.24 -43.08
CA LYS A 496 -6.65 0.47 -42.78
C LYS A 496 -6.97 -0.69 -41.84
N ALA A 497 -6.03 -1.63 -41.66
CA ALA A 497 -6.15 -2.66 -40.63
C ALA A 497 -6.01 -2.05 -39.23
N ALA A 498 -6.98 -2.30 -38.35
CA ALA A 498 -7.08 -1.72 -37.03
C ALA A 498 -6.50 -2.67 -35.97
N GLY A 499 -5.20 -2.57 -35.73
CA GLY A 499 -4.55 -3.20 -34.57
C GLY A 499 -4.67 -2.34 -33.30
N LYS A 500 -4.07 -2.81 -32.19
CA LYS A 500 -4.10 -2.11 -30.89
C LYS A 500 -3.62 -0.65 -30.99
N LYS A 501 -2.54 -0.40 -31.74
CA LYS A 501 -1.97 0.95 -31.90
C LYS A 501 -2.92 1.88 -32.66
N GLN A 502 -3.54 1.37 -33.72
CA GLN A 502 -4.51 2.11 -34.53
C GLN A 502 -5.78 2.40 -33.72
N LEU A 503 -6.32 1.42 -33.00
CA LEU A 503 -7.48 1.63 -32.12
C LEU A 503 -7.21 2.70 -31.06
N SER A 504 -6.02 2.69 -30.44
CA SER A 504 -5.63 3.73 -29.49
C SER A 504 -5.59 5.13 -30.13
N ASP A 505 -5.14 5.25 -31.38
CA ASP A 505 -5.12 6.52 -32.11
C ASP A 505 -6.54 6.98 -32.46
N ILE A 506 -7.38 6.09 -32.98
CA ILE A 506 -8.77 6.38 -33.34
C ILE A 506 -9.56 6.85 -32.11
N ILE A 507 -9.42 6.17 -30.96
CA ILE A 507 -10.09 6.58 -29.70
C ILE A 507 -9.62 7.98 -29.27
N TRP A 508 -8.31 8.25 -29.37
CA TRP A 508 -7.77 9.56 -29.02
C TRP A 508 -8.30 10.67 -29.95
N ARG A 509 -8.36 10.43 -31.26
CA ARG A 509 -8.94 11.36 -32.24
C ARG A 509 -10.44 11.55 -32.05
N CYS A 510 -11.17 10.48 -31.75
CA CYS A 510 -12.59 10.52 -31.42
C CYS A 510 -12.86 11.47 -30.25
N TYR A 511 -12.05 11.36 -29.19
CA TYR A 511 -12.17 12.25 -28.04
C TYR A 511 -11.92 13.72 -28.39
N GLN A 512 -10.94 14.01 -29.25
CA GLN A 512 -10.64 15.38 -29.67
C GLN A 512 -11.76 16.04 -30.46
N ILE A 513 -12.45 15.28 -31.33
CA ILE A 513 -13.45 15.83 -32.24
C ILE A 513 -14.86 15.77 -31.65
N ALA A 514 -15.25 14.62 -31.13
CA ALA A 514 -16.62 14.35 -30.69
C ALA A 514 -16.83 14.57 -29.19
N GLY A 515 -15.75 14.74 -28.42
CA GLY A 515 -15.79 14.99 -26.99
C GLY A 515 -16.00 13.72 -26.14
N PRO A 516 -16.11 13.89 -24.81
CA PRO A 516 -16.12 12.77 -23.85
C PRO A 516 -17.35 11.89 -23.97
N ALA A 517 -18.54 12.47 -24.03
CA ALA A 517 -19.80 11.72 -24.00
C ALA A 517 -19.95 10.77 -25.21
N GLU A 518 -19.70 11.29 -26.42
CA GLU A 518 -19.77 10.50 -27.65
C GLU A 518 -18.70 9.40 -27.66
N THR A 519 -17.48 9.71 -27.19
CA THR A 519 -16.39 8.74 -27.12
C THR A 519 -16.73 7.57 -26.20
N VAL A 520 -17.37 7.82 -25.06
CA VAL A 520 -17.80 6.76 -24.13
C VAL A 520 -18.86 5.87 -24.79
N ALA A 521 -19.84 6.46 -25.48
CA ALA A 521 -20.86 5.71 -26.21
C ALA A 521 -20.23 4.86 -27.33
N THR A 522 -19.27 5.39 -28.07
CA THR A 522 -18.53 4.66 -29.10
C THR A 522 -17.66 3.54 -28.52
N LEU A 523 -17.05 3.72 -27.34
CA LEU A 523 -16.28 2.67 -26.67
C LEU A 523 -17.15 1.45 -26.30
N ASP A 524 -18.38 1.69 -25.84
CA ASP A 524 -19.32 0.60 -25.56
C ASP A 524 -19.72 -0.13 -26.85
N LYS A 525 -19.98 0.59 -27.96
CA LYS A 525 -20.23 -0.01 -29.29
C LYS A 525 -19.03 -0.78 -29.83
N LEU A 526 -17.82 -0.26 -29.65
CA LEU A 526 -16.57 -0.90 -30.07
C LEU A 526 -16.34 -2.22 -29.34
N LYS A 527 -16.66 -2.26 -28.04
CA LYS A 527 -16.63 -3.50 -27.25
C LYS A 527 -17.63 -4.52 -27.79
N GLU A 528 -18.88 -4.13 -28.01
CA GLU A 528 -19.94 -5.01 -28.52
C GLU A 528 -19.58 -5.57 -29.92
N LEU A 529 -19.12 -4.69 -30.83
CA LEU A 529 -18.64 -5.08 -32.16
C LEU A 529 -17.44 -6.03 -32.07
N GLY A 530 -16.42 -5.68 -31.28
CA GLY A 530 -15.20 -6.47 -31.19
C GLY A 530 -15.43 -7.88 -30.64
N PHE A 531 -16.26 -8.06 -29.61
CA PHE A 531 -16.60 -9.41 -29.12
C PHE A 531 -17.40 -10.23 -30.13
N THR A 532 -18.37 -9.59 -30.79
CA THR A 532 -19.21 -10.24 -31.81
C THR A 532 -18.33 -10.75 -32.96
N GLU A 533 -17.47 -9.88 -33.50
CA GLU A 533 -16.60 -10.23 -34.62
C GLU A 533 -15.47 -11.18 -34.22
N ALA A 534 -14.97 -11.12 -32.98
CA ALA A 534 -14.00 -12.09 -32.49
C ALA A 534 -14.59 -13.52 -32.43
N THR A 535 -15.86 -13.63 -32.06
CA THR A 535 -16.56 -14.93 -32.04
C THR A 535 -16.82 -15.43 -33.46
N LYS A 536 -17.29 -14.56 -34.36
CA LYS A 536 -17.49 -14.90 -35.78
C LYS A 536 -16.19 -15.28 -36.49
N ALA A 537 -15.05 -14.71 -36.08
CA ALA A 537 -13.75 -15.03 -36.65
C ALA A 537 -13.35 -16.50 -36.46
N GLY A 538 -13.95 -17.21 -35.49
CA GLY A 538 -13.73 -18.64 -35.27
C GLY A 538 -12.27 -18.98 -34.96
N ILE A 539 -11.55 -18.06 -34.34
CA ILE A 539 -10.12 -18.21 -34.09
C ILE A 539 -9.91 -19.25 -33.00
N SER A 540 -9.18 -20.30 -33.37
CA SER A 540 -8.75 -21.39 -32.50
C SER A 540 -7.25 -21.61 -32.70
N ILE A 541 -6.63 -22.31 -31.77
CA ILE A 541 -5.21 -22.69 -31.85
C ILE A 541 -5.12 -24.20 -31.74
N GLY A 542 -4.74 -24.84 -32.84
CA GLY A 542 -4.41 -26.26 -32.91
C GLY A 542 -2.90 -26.49 -33.02
N ILE A 543 -2.48 -27.76 -32.87
CA ILE A 543 -1.08 -28.14 -33.04
C ILE A 543 -0.57 -27.90 -34.48
N SER A 544 -1.46 -27.96 -35.47
CA SER A 544 -1.16 -27.68 -36.87
C SER A 544 -0.84 -26.22 -37.16
N ASP A 545 -1.26 -25.30 -36.29
CA ASP A 545 -0.98 -23.87 -36.44
C ASP A 545 0.45 -23.52 -35.99
N MET A 546 1.10 -24.43 -35.26
CA MET A 546 2.49 -24.29 -34.80
C MET A 546 3.46 -24.78 -35.89
N ILE A 547 3.64 -23.96 -36.92
CA ILE A 547 4.52 -24.27 -38.05
C ILE A 547 5.99 -24.23 -37.57
N ILE A 548 6.63 -25.39 -37.49
CA ILE A 548 8.06 -25.50 -37.17
C ILE A 548 8.87 -25.13 -38.42
N PRO A 549 9.79 -24.16 -38.36
CA PRO A 549 10.68 -23.83 -39.47
C PRO A 549 11.49 -25.04 -39.91
N LYS A 550 11.70 -25.20 -41.23
CA LYS A 550 12.45 -26.35 -41.78
C LYS A 550 13.94 -26.24 -41.44
N GLU A 551 14.42 -25.02 -41.32
CA GLU A 551 15.80 -24.60 -41.08
C GLU A 551 16.25 -24.88 -39.65
N LYS A 552 15.31 -25.07 -38.71
CA LYS A 552 15.57 -25.27 -37.28
C LYS A 552 16.63 -26.34 -37.02
N GLN A 553 16.57 -27.46 -37.74
CA GLN A 553 17.52 -28.56 -37.53
C GLN A 553 18.93 -28.18 -37.98
N THR A 554 19.04 -27.47 -39.10
CA THR A 554 20.31 -26.97 -39.65
C THR A 554 20.97 -25.97 -38.69
N GLU A 555 20.19 -25.02 -38.14
CA GLU A 555 20.76 -24.03 -37.21
C GLU A 555 21.19 -24.64 -35.87
N LEU A 556 20.43 -25.63 -35.37
CA LEU A 556 20.86 -26.38 -34.19
C LEU A 556 22.18 -27.13 -34.45
N GLU A 557 22.35 -27.76 -35.61
CA GLU A 557 23.59 -28.43 -35.99
C GLU A 557 24.77 -27.46 -36.09
N ASN A 558 24.56 -26.27 -36.67
CA ASN A 558 25.54 -25.19 -36.72
C ASN A 558 25.96 -24.76 -35.30
N ALA A 559 25.00 -24.50 -34.41
CA ALA A 559 25.24 -24.13 -33.03
C ALA A 559 26.00 -25.22 -32.25
N TYR A 560 25.63 -26.50 -32.42
CA TYR A 560 26.34 -27.62 -31.81
C TYR A 560 27.79 -27.73 -32.32
N LYS A 561 28.04 -27.46 -33.60
CA LYS A 561 29.39 -27.46 -34.18
C LYS A 561 30.24 -26.35 -33.58
N GLN A 562 29.71 -25.13 -33.47
CA GLN A 562 30.39 -24.00 -32.85
C GLN A 562 30.67 -24.27 -31.35
N LYS A 563 29.69 -24.83 -30.62
CA LYS A 563 29.87 -25.22 -29.22
C LYS A 563 31.01 -26.22 -29.05
N ARG A 564 31.09 -27.26 -29.92
CA ARG A 564 32.19 -28.24 -29.89
C ARG A 564 33.55 -27.58 -30.11
N GLN A 565 33.64 -26.58 -30.98
CA GLN A 565 34.89 -25.83 -31.20
C GLN A 565 35.30 -25.06 -29.94
N VAL A 566 34.36 -24.40 -29.26
CA VAL A 566 34.63 -23.69 -28.00
C VAL A 566 35.05 -24.67 -26.90
N GLU A 567 34.40 -25.83 -26.78
CA GLU A 567 34.80 -26.86 -25.81
C GLU A 567 36.20 -27.42 -26.10
N GLN A 568 36.57 -27.58 -27.38
CA GLN A 568 37.92 -27.98 -27.76
C GLN A 568 38.97 -26.91 -27.43
N GLN A 569 38.67 -25.63 -27.66
CA GLN A 569 39.55 -24.52 -27.27
C GLN A 569 39.79 -24.51 -25.76
N TYR A 570 38.74 -24.75 -24.97
CA TYR A 570 38.85 -24.86 -23.51
C TYR A 570 39.73 -26.04 -23.08
N ARG A 571 39.50 -27.24 -23.65
CA ARG A 571 40.32 -28.43 -23.34
C ARG A 571 41.80 -28.26 -23.69
N LYS A 572 42.11 -27.48 -24.73
CA LYS A 572 43.49 -27.13 -25.12
C LYS A 572 44.11 -26.01 -24.27
N GLY A 573 43.37 -25.46 -23.30
CA GLY A 573 43.83 -24.37 -22.44
C GLY A 573 43.91 -23.00 -23.14
N ILE A 574 43.26 -22.83 -24.31
CA ILE A 574 43.31 -21.58 -25.10
C ILE A 574 42.39 -20.52 -24.49
N ILE A 575 41.30 -20.94 -23.84
CA ILE A 575 40.32 -20.04 -23.22
C ILE A 575 40.07 -20.44 -21.77
N THR A 576 39.66 -19.47 -20.96
CA THR A 576 39.26 -19.70 -19.56
C THR A 576 37.85 -20.27 -19.47
N ASP A 577 37.47 -20.79 -18.29
CA ASP A 577 36.12 -21.33 -18.07
C ASP A 577 35.03 -20.24 -18.16
N GLY A 578 35.33 -19.02 -17.72
CA GLY A 578 34.43 -17.88 -17.84
C GLY A 578 34.20 -17.47 -19.29
N GLU A 579 35.26 -17.43 -20.11
CA GLU A 579 35.15 -17.15 -21.54
C GLU A 579 34.42 -18.26 -22.30
N ARG A 580 34.63 -19.53 -21.92
CA ARG A 580 33.86 -20.66 -22.45
C ARG A 580 32.37 -20.47 -22.19
N TYR A 581 32.00 -20.14 -20.95
CA TYR A 581 30.61 -19.93 -20.56
C TYR A 581 29.95 -18.81 -21.38
N ASN A 582 30.59 -17.64 -21.48
CA ASN A 582 30.08 -16.51 -22.25
C ASN A 582 29.94 -16.84 -23.74
N LYS A 583 30.96 -17.46 -24.36
CA LYS A 583 30.89 -17.86 -25.78
C LYS A 583 29.79 -18.86 -26.05
N ILE A 584 29.54 -19.80 -25.14
CA ILE A 584 28.44 -20.77 -25.28
C ILE A 584 27.08 -20.05 -25.19
N ILE A 585 26.93 -19.08 -24.28
CA ILE A 585 25.72 -18.25 -24.21
C ILE A 585 25.53 -17.49 -25.52
N ASP A 586 26.56 -16.84 -26.05
CA ASP A 586 26.46 -16.07 -27.29
C ASP A 586 26.02 -16.95 -28.46
N ILE A 587 26.60 -18.17 -28.58
CA ILE A 587 26.20 -19.14 -29.61
C ILE A 587 24.72 -19.52 -29.49
N TRP A 588 24.24 -19.83 -28.28
CA TRP A 588 22.84 -20.19 -28.07
C TRP A 588 21.88 -19.01 -28.21
N THR A 589 22.35 -17.79 -27.91
CA THR A 589 21.57 -16.57 -28.11
C THR A 589 21.41 -16.32 -29.61
N HIS A 590 22.50 -16.40 -30.37
CA HIS A 590 22.46 -16.20 -31.82
C HIS A 590 21.59 -17.25 -32.52
N ALA A 591 21.76 -18.53 -32.18
CA ALA A 591 20.94 -19.62 -32.70
C ALA A 591 19.48 -19.62 -32.19
N GLY A 592 19.18 -18.83 -31.15
CA GLY A 592 17.81 -18.62 -30.69
C GLY A 592 17.12 -17.44 -31.37
N ASP A 593 17.90 -16.49 -31.89
CA ASP A 593 17.43 -15.34 -32.67
C ASP A 593 17.23 -15.67 -34.16
N GLU A 594 18.05 -16.57 -34.71
CA GLU A 594 17.91 -17.19 -36.05
C GLU A 594 16.78 -18.23 -36.09
#